data_AF-A0A353WLB9-F1
#
_entry.id   AF-A0A353WLB9-F1
#
_cell.length_a   1.000
_cell.length_b   1.000
_cell.length_c   1.000
_cell.angle_alpha   90.00
_cell.angle_beta   90.00
_cell.angle_gamma   90.00
#
_symmetry.space_group_name_H-M   'P 1'
#
loop_
_entity.id
_entity.type
_entity.pdbx_description
1 polymer ?
#
loop_
_entity_poly.entity_id
_entity_poly.type
_entity_poly.pdbx_seq_one_letter_code
_entity_poly.pdbx_strand_id
1 'polypeptide(L)'
;MRYLLISILLFITINCFAIDQKLINGAKEYEIAVANLHKIFDEINSNSMSLDEFIKELHKTTNNNLSAEDKVVAKNKIDKKHNQLYELNSRHAEAEAVVKKLEPLKKEY
;
A
#
# COMPACT_ATOMS: atom_id res chain seq x y z
N MET A 1 37.79 22.02 -34.69
CA MET A 1 38.14 21.78 -33.27
C MET A 1 37.13 22.40 -32.28
N ARG A 2 36.94 23.74 -32.25
CA ARG A 2 36.02 24.41 -31.29
C ARG A 2 34.55 23.92 -31.32
N TYR A 3 33.97 23.73 -32.50
CA TYR A 3 32.58 23.27 -32.62
C TYR A 3 32.36 21.81 -32.16
N LEU A 4 33.39 20.97 -32.28
CA LEU A 4 33.33 19.58 -31.83
C LEU A 4 33.26 19.51 -30.29
N LEU A 5 34.08 20.32 -29.60
CA LEU A 5 34.07 20.42 -28.13
C LEU A 5 32.73 20.94 -27.59
N ILE A 6 32.14 21.95 -28.24
CA ILE A 6 30.83 22.48 -27.87
C ILE A 6 29.73 21.43 -28.05
N SER A 7 29.78 20.64 -29.13
CA SER A 7 28.79 19.56 -29.36
C SER A 7 28.86 18.44 -28.32
N ILE A 8 30.07 18.07 -27.89
CA ILE A 8 30.30 17.07 -26.85
C ILE A 8 29.80 17.59 -25.50
N LEU A 9 30.10 18.85 -25.16
CA LEU A 9 29.61 19.49 -23.93
C LEU A 9 28.09 19.53 -23.88
N LEU A 10 27.43 19.96 -24.95
CA LEU A 10 25.96 19.98 -25.03
C LEU A 10 25.36 18.58 -24.88
N PHE A 11 25.96 17.57 -25.51
CA PHE A 11 25.50 16.18 -25.40
C PHE A 11 25.62 15.66 -23.96
N ILE A 12 26.73 15.92 -23.28
CA ILE A 12 26.93 15.51 -21.88
C ILE A 12 25.89 16.19 -20.97
N THR A 13 25.67 17.50 -21.12
CA THR A 13 24.73 18.23 -20.26
C THR A 13 23.28 17.77 -20.45
N ILE A 14 22.87 17.44 -21.69
CA ILE A 14 21.52 16.94 -21.97
C ILE A 14 21.33 15.54 -21.37
N ASN A 15 22.34 14.67 -21.50
CA ASN A 15 22.27 13.33 -20.93
C ASN A 15 22.27 13.35 -19.39
N CYS A 16 23.08 14.20 -18.75
CA CYS A 16 23.04 14.39 -17.30
C CYS A 16 21.65 14.85 -16.84
N PHE A 17 21.08 15.87 -17.49
CA PHE A 17 19.74 16.36 -17.15
C PHE A 17 18.64 15.30 -17.32
N ALA A 18 18.72 14.48 -18.38
CA ALA A 18 17.77 13.39 -18.61
C ALA A 18 17.89 12.28 -17.55
N ILE A 19 19.11 11.97 -17.10
CA ILE A 19 19.35 11.02 -16.01
C ILE A 19 18.78 11.58 -14.69
N ASP A 20 19.06 12.85 -14.37
CA ASP A 20 18.56 13.51 -13.18
C ASP A 20 17.03 13.53 -13.15
N GLN A 21 16.37 13.85 -14.27
CA GLN A 21 14.91 13.81 -14.36
C GLN A 21 14.34 12.39 -14.20
N LYS A 22 15.00 11.39 -14.76
CA LYS A 22 14.56 9.99 -14.64
C LYS A 22 14.67 9.50 -13.19
N LEU A 23 15.74 9.88 -12.50
CA LEU A 23 15.89 9.67 -11.06
C LEU A 23 14.73 10.35 -10.32
N ILE A 24 14.50 11.66 -10.53
CA ILE A 24 13.40 12.47 -9.92
C ILE A 24 12.04 11.79 -10.04
N ASN A 25 11.72 11.28 -11.22
CA ASN A 25 10.46 10.57 -11.44
C ASN A 25 10.41 9.25 -10.65
N GLY A 26 11.50 8.49 -10.61
CA GLY A 26 11.59 7.23 -9.85
C GLY A 26 11.41 7.40 -8.34
N ALA A 27 12.01 8.42 -7.73
CA ALA A 27 11.81 8.69 -6.29
C ALA A 27 10.35 9.07 -5.98
N LYS A 28 9.74 9.90 -6.83
CA LYS A 28 8.33 10.30 -6.66
C LYS A 28 7.39 9.10 -6.77
N GLU A 29 7.63 8.20 -7.73
CA GLU A 29 6.87 6.95 -7.86
C GLU A 29 7.03 6.04 -6.63
N TYR A 30 8.25 5.95 -6.08
CA TYR A 30 8.50 5.20 -4.84
C TYR A 30 7.73 5.78 -3.65
N GLU A 31 7.77 7.10 -3.43
CA GLU A 31 7.06 7.75 -2.33
C GLU A 31 5.54 7.52 -2.42
N ILE A 32 4.97 7.62 -3.62
CA ILE A 32 3.56 7.33 -3.86
C ILE A 32 3.24 5.86 -3.54
N ALA A 33 4.11 4.92 -3.95
CA ALA A 33 3.91 3.51 -3.66
C ALA A 33 3.94 3.21 -2.15
N VAL A 34 4.87 3.82 -1.40
CA VAL A 34 4.95 3.68 0.07
C VAL A 34 3.73 4.30 0.74
N ALA A 35 3.28 5.49 0.31
CA ALA A 35 2.08 6.11 0.85
C ALA A 35 0.83 5.25 0.63
N ASN A 36 0.71 4.62 -0.55
CA ASN A 36 -0.37 3.68 -0.84
C ASN A 36 -0.30 2.42 0.02
N LEU A 37 0.90 1.87 0.25
CA LEU A 37 1.09 0.71 1.13
C LEU A 37 0.66 1.03 2.57
N HIS A 38 1.08 2.17 3.11
CA HIS A 38 0.66 2.61 4.44
C HIS A 38 -0.86 2.79 4.53
N LYS A 39 -1.50 3.38 3.50
CA LYS A 39 -2.95 3.54 3.48
C LYS A 39 -3.67 2.18 3.55
N ILE A 40 -3.20 1.18 2.80
CA ILE A 40 -3.78 -0.17 2.85
C ILE A 40 -3.57 -0.80 4.24
N PHE A 41 -2.39 -0.60 4.84
CA PHE A 41 -2.11 -1.06 6.19
C PHE A 41 -3.07 -0.44 7.23
N ASP A 42 -3.32 0.87 7.14
CA ASP A 42 -4.28 1.56 8.00
C ASP A 42 -5.72 1.03 7.81
N GLU A 43 -6.12 0.74 6.56
CA GLU A 43 -7.40 0.10 6.23
C GLU A 43 -7.52 -1.31 6.86
N ILE A 44 -6.44 -2.11 6.84
CA ILE A 44 -6.39 -3.42 7.49
C ILE A 44 -6.54 -3.26 9.00
N ASN A 45 -5.76 -2.37 9.61
CA ASN A 45 -5.75 -2.16 11.05
C ASN A 45 -7.13 -1.69 11.56
N SER A 46 -7.73 -0.72 10.87
CA SER A 46 -9.08 -0.22 11.18
C SER A 46 -10.15 -1.32 11.08
N ASN A 47 -10.11 -2.14 10.02
CA ASN A 47 -11.04 -3.25 9.88
C ASN A 47 -10.84 -4.33 10.95
N SER A 48 -9.60 -4.64 11.28
CA SER A 48 -9.25 -5.59 12.35
C SER A 48 -9.75 -5.11 13.71
N MET A 49 -9.53 -3.84 14.05
CA MET A 49 -10.06 -3.24 15.29
C MET A 49 -11.58 -3.30 15.33
N SER A 50 -12.26 -2.91 14.24
CA SER A 50 -13.72 -2.95 14.19
C SER A 50 -14.29 -4.36 14.35
N LEU A 51 -13.57 -5.39 13.88
CA LEU A 51 -13.96 -6.78 14.02
C LEU A 51 -13.74 -7.27 15.46
N ASP A 52 -12.62 -6.91 16.08
CA ASP A 52 -12.33 -7.23 17.48
C ASP A 52 -13.35 -6.59 18.44
N GLU A 53 -13.70 -5.32 18.22
CA GLU A 53 -14.76 -4.65 18.97
C GLU A 53 -16.10 -5.38 18.82
N PHE A 54 -16.46 -5.75 17.59
CA PHE A 54 -17.69 -6.49 17.34
C PHE A 54 -17.71 -7.87 18.02
N ILE A 55 -16.59 -8.59 18.01
CA ILE A 55 -16.47 -9.88 18.70
C ILE A 55 -16.60 -9.70 20.22
N LYS A 56 -16.00 -8.66 20.79
CA LYS A 56 -16.15 -8.32 22.21
C LYS A 56 -17.60 -8.01 22.59
N GLU A 57 -18.32 -7.25 21.76
CA GLU A 57 -19.75 -6.99 21.94
C GLU A 57 -20.59 -8.27 21.85
N LEU A 58 -20.27 -9.13 20.87
CA LEU A 58 -20.90 -10.44 20.73
C LEU A 58 -20.70 -11.29 21.97
N HIS A 59 -19.49 -11.38 22.51
CA HIS A 59 -19.20 -12.15 23.72
C HIS A 59 -19.99 -11.63 24.92
N LYS A 60 -20.09 -10.31 25.09
CA LYS A 60 -20.92 -9.70 26.15
C LYS A 60 -22.39 -10.06 26.00
N THR A 61 -22.89 -10.05 24.77
CA THR A 61 -24.30 -10.35 24.47
C THR A 61 -24.60 -11.85 24.54
N THR A 62 -23.64 -12.72 24.19
CA THR A 62 -23.81 -14.19 24.19
C THR A 62 -23.97 -14.73 25.60
N ASN A 63 -23.36 -14.08 26.60
CA ASN A 63 -23.63 -14.36 28.02
C ASN A 63 -25.10 -14.11 28.41
N ASN A 64 -25.88 -13.41 27.59
CA ASN A 64 -27.30 -13.11 27.81
C ASN A 64 -28.26 -13.95 26.92
N ASN A 65 -27.81 -15.08 26.37
CA ASN A 65 -28.55 -15.96 25.45
C ASN A 65 -28.95 -15.29 24.12
N LEU A 66 -28.06 -15.31 23.13
CA LEU A 66 -28.39 -14.93 21.74
C LEU A 66 -29.39 -15.90 21.10
N SER A 67 -30.35 -15.35 20.35
CA SER A 67 -31.23 -16.13 19.48
C SER A 67 -30.47 -16.79 18.32
N ALA A 68 -31.07 -17.78 17.66
CA ALA A 68 -30.48 -18.41 16.47
C ALA A 68 -30.32 -17.40 15.31
N GLU A 69 -31.27 -16.48 15.17
CA GLU A 69 -31.26 -15.43 14.14
C GLU A 69 -30.10 -14.44 14.37
N ASP A 70 -29.90 -14.00 15.61
CA ASP A 70 -28.79 -13.11 15.97
C ASP A 70 -27.43 -13.76 15.72
N LYS A 71 -27.30 -15.08 15.94
CA LYS A 71 -26.08 -15.84 15.62
C LYS A 71 -25.79 -15.87 14.13
N VAL A 72 -26.83 -15.97 13.29
CA VAL A 72 -26.68 -15.93 11.82
C VAL A 72 -26.25 -14.54 11.37
N VAL A 73 -26.87 -13.48 11.89
CA VAL A 73 -26.49 -12.09 11.58
C VAL A 73 -25.05 -11.81 11.99
N ALA A 74 -24.67 -12.25 13.19
CA ALA A 74 -23.31 -12.15 13.71
C ALA A 74 -22.29 -12.85 12.81
N LYS A 75 -22.57 -14.09 12.44
CA LYS A 75 -21.72 -14.87 11.53
C LYS A 75 -21.56 -14.17 10.19
N ASN A 76 -22.65 -13.73 9.57
CA ASN A 76 -22.61 -13.03 8.27
C ASN A 76 -21.74 -11.75 8.33
N LYS A 77 -21.79 -11.03 9.46
CA LYS A 77 -20.97 -9.83 9.65
C LYS A 77 -19.49 -10.16 9.83
N ILE A 78 -19.17 -11.24 10.56
CA ILE A 78 -17.80 -11.76 10.70
C ILE A 78 -17.27 -12.22 9.33
N ASP A 79 -18.03 -13.03 8.59
CA ASP A 79 -17.64 -13.55 7.28
C ASP A 79 -17.40 -12.40 6.29
N LYS A 80 -18.28 -11.38 6.27
CA LYS A 80 -18.09 -10.18 5.46
C LYS A 80 -16.79 -9.44 5.80
N LYS A 81 -16.52 -9.24 7.09
CA LYS A 81 -15.29 -8.56 7.54
C LYS A 81 -14.04 -9.39 7.25
N HIS A 82 -14.13 -10.70 7.35
CA HIS A 82 -13.06 -11.62 7.00
C HIS A 82 -12.72 -11.53 5.50
N ASN A 83 -13.74 -11.52 4.63
CA ASN A 83 -13.53 -11.32 3.20
C ASN A 83 -12.89 -9.96 2.87
N GLN A 84 -13.33 -8.89 3.54
CA GLN A 84 -12.73 -7.56 3.38
C GLN A 84 -11.25 -7.55 3.79
N LEU A 85 -10.90 -8.19 4.92
CA LEU A 85 -9.52 -8.32 5.37
C LEU A 85 -8.67 -9.15 4.40
N TYR A 86 -9.24 -10.21 3.82
CA TYR A 86 -8.58 -11.02 2.81
C TYR A 86 -8.23 -10.21 1.54
N GLU A 87 -9.20 -9.46 1.01
CA GLU A 87 -8.98 -8.57 -0.14
C GLU A 87 -7.93 -7.50 0.15
N LEU A 88 -7.96 -6.89 1.34
CA LEU A 88 -6.98 -5.89 1.75
C LEU A 88 -5.58 -6.50 1.88
N ASN A 89 -5.44 -7.71 2.41
CA ASN A 89 -4.16 -8.40 2.48
C ASN A 89 -3.59 -8.72 1.10
N SER A 90 -4.43 -9.09 0.12
CA SER A 90 -4.00 -9.26 -1.27
C SER A 90 -3.47 -7.95 -1.85
N ARG A 91 -4.22 -6.85 -1.68
CA ARG A 91 -3.81 -5.51 -2.11
C ARG A 91 -2.52 -5.06 -1.41
N HIS A 92 -2.34 -5.39 -0.14
CA HIS A 92 -1.12 -5.09 0.61
C HIS A 92 0.08 -5.82 0.01
N ALA A 93 -0.05 -7.13 -0.30
CA ALA A 93 1.01 -7.91 -0.92
C ALA A 93 1.39 -7.37 -2.32
N GLU A 94 0.40 -6.97 -3.11
CA GLU A 94 0.63 -6.33 -4.41
C GLU A 94 1.36 -4.98 -4.27
N ALA A 95 0.93 -4.13 -3.34
CA ALA A 95 1.58 -2.85 -3.07
C ALA A 95 3.00 -3.03 -2.52
N GLU A 96 3.24 -4.02 -1.67
CA GLU A 96 4.56 -4.36 -1.15
C GLU A 96 5.50 -4.82 -2.28
N ALA A 97 5.00 -5.61 -3.23
CA ALA A 97 5.77 -6.02 -4.40
C ALA A 97 6.16 -4.83 -5.29
N VAL A 98 5.26 -3.84 -5.45
CA VAL A 98 5.56 -2.59 -6.17
C VAL A 98 6.66 -1.80 -5.45
N VAL A 99 6.54 -1.63 -4.12
CA VAL A 99 7.57 -0.94 -3.33
C VAL A 99 8.93 -1.62 -3.46
N LYS A 100 8.99 -2.95 -3.33
CA LYS A 100 10.23 -3.73 -3.50
C LYS A 100 10.85 -3.57 -4.89
N LYS A 101 10.02 -3.45 -5.93
CA LYS A 101 10.49 -3.22 -7.31
C LYS A 101 11.10 -1.82 -7.48
N LEU A 102 10.57 -0.83 -6.77
CA LEU A 102 11.01 0.57 -6.83
C LEU A 102 12.15 0.88 -5.85
N GLU A 103 12.36 0.07 -4.81
CA GLU A 103 13.40 0.25 -3.79
C GLU A 103 14.83 0.41 -4.35
N PRO A 104 15.27 -0.32 -5.40
CA PRO A 104 16.59 -0.11 -5.99
C PRO A 104 16.75 1.27 -6.62
N LEU A 105 15.70 1.83 -7.22
CA LEU A 105 15.71 3.15 -7.87
C LEU A 105 15.91 4.28 -6.87
N LYS A 106 15.62 4.04 -5.58
CA LYS A 106 15.91 4.96 -4.49
C LYS A 106 17.39 4.94 -4.08
N LYS A 107 18.09 3.81 -4.20
CA LYS A 107 19.51 3.68 -3.78
C LYS A 107 20.49 4.31 -4.79
N GLU A 108 20.02 4.63 -5.99
CA GLU A 108 20.80 5.33 -7.03
C GLU A 108 20.79 6.86 -6.86
N TYR A 109 20.16 7.36 -5.80
CA TYR A 109 20.18 8.76 -5.36
C TYR A 109 21.26 9.08 -4.34
#